data_AF-A0A8T4IB72-F1
#
_entry.id   AF-A0A8T4IB72-F1
#
_cell.length_a   1.000
_cell.length_b   1.000
_cell.length_c   1.000
_cell.angle_alpha   90.00
_cell.angle_beta   90.00
_cell.angle_gamma   90.00
#
_symmetry.space_group_name_H-M   'P 1'
#
loop_
_entity.id
_entity.type
_entity.pdbx_description
1 polymer ?
#
loop_
_entity_poly.entity_id
_entity_poly.type
_entity_poly.pdbx_seq_one_letter_code
_entity_poly.pdbx_strand_id
1 'polypeptide(L)' 'AHGLRRGGAQAIADAGGDPTAQGRWKAGRAVVKREYLDRAQSRAENPWLKLARRTEPDN' A
#
# COMPACT_ATOMS: atom_id res chain seq x y z
N ALA A 1 19.29 3.06 4.71
CA ALA A 1 18.33 2.17 5.40
C ALA A 1 16.86 2.66 5.41
N HIS A 2 16.43 3.56 4.49
CA HIS A 2 15.05 4.10 4.49
C HIS A 2 14.05 3.34 3.57
N GLY A 3 14.52 2.45 2.68
CA GLY A 3 13.66 1.74 1.72
C GLY A 3 12.87 0.56 2.30
N LEU A 4 13.53 -0.31 3.08
CA LEU A 4 12.92 -1.52 3.66
C LEU A 4 11.73 -1.22 4.60
N ARG A 5 11.74 -0.03 5.22
CA ARG A 5 10.74 0.37 6.22
C ARG A 5 9.43 0.89 5.61
N ARG A 6 9.45 1.41 4.38
CA ARG A 6 8.21 1.79 3.66
C ARG A 6 7.52 0.58 3.04
N GLY A 7 8.29 -0.45 2.66
CA GLY A 7 7.75 -1.67 2.05
C GLY A 7 6.69 -2.36 2.91
N GLY A 8 6.95 -2.51 4.22
CA GLY A 8 5.99 -3.15 5.13
C GLY A 8 4.68 -2.37 5.29
N ALA A 9 4.73 -1.04 5.36
CA ALA A 9 3.53 -0.21 5.44
C ALA A 9 2.75 -0.21 4.13
N GLN A 10 3.45 -0.20 2.99
CA GLN A 10 2.83 -0.31 1.67
C GLN A 10 2.14 -1.66 1.50
N ALA A 11 2.78 -2.77 1.90
CA ALA A 11 2.20 -4.11 1.79
C ALA A 11 0.91 -4.26 2.61
N ILE A 12 0.89 -3.70 3.84
CA ILE A 12 -0.31 -3.70 4.69
C ILE A 12 -1.44 -2.91 4.02
N ALA A 13 -1.14 -1.70 3.53
CA ALA A 13 -2.14 -0.86 2.87
C ALA A 13 -2.64 -1.46 1.55
N ASP A 14 -1.75 -2.04 0.74
CA ASP A 14 -2.09 -2.73 -0.51
C ASP A 14 -2.97 -3.98 -0.26
N ALA A 15 -2.84 -4.61 0.92
CA ALA A 15 -3.71 -5.70 1.38
C ALA A 15 -5.04 -5.21 2.01
N GLY A 16 -5.26 -3.89 2.10
CA GLY A 16 -6.45 -3.29 2.71
C GLY A 16 -6.39 -3.11 4.23
N GLY A 17 -5.24 -3.34 4.85
CA GLY A 17 -5.02 -3.15 6.28
C GLY A 17 -4.59 -1.72 6.65
N ASP A 18 -4.57 -1.43 7.95
CA ASP A 18 -4.12 -0.14 8.48
C ASP A 18 -2.61 -0.17 8.80
N PRO A 19 -1.76 0.57 8.04
CA PRO A 19 -0.32 0.62 8.29
C PRO A 19 0.05 1.38 9.58
N THR A 20 -0.88 2.06 10.24
CA THR A 20 -0.65 2.70 11.55
C THR A 20 -0.44 1.70 12.68
N ALA A 21 -0.90 0.45 12.51
CA ALA A 21 -0.65 -0.65 13.43
C ALA A 21 0.85 -0.95 13.65
N GLN A 22 1.74 -0.46 12.78
CA GLN A 22 3.20 -0.53 12.98
C GLN A 22 3.73 0.41 14.08
N GLY A 23 2.86 1.13 14.80
CA GLY A 23 3.22 1.99 15.94
C GLY A 23 4.00 3.26 15.58
N ARG A 24 4.24 3.50 14.29
CA ARG A 24 5.02 4.66 13.78
C ARG A 24 4.21 5.91 13.53
N TRP A 25 2.92 5.73 13.25
CA TRP A 25 2.02 6.83 12.93
C TRP A 25 0.76 6.69 13.76
N LYS A 26 0.24 7.81 14.24
CA LYS A 26 -1.09 7.83 14.86
C LYS A 26 -2.16 7.64 13.78
N ALA A 27 -3.24 6.94 14.12
CA ALA A 27 -4.42 6.81 13.28
C ALA A 27 -4.92 8.18 12.82
N GLY A 28 -5.39 8.28 11.57
CA GLY A 28 -5.93 9.52 11.00
C GLY A 28 -4.89 10.54 10.52
N ARG A 29 -3.59 10.21 10.50
CA ARG A 29 -2.57 11.15 10.01
C ARG A 29 -2.62 11.29 8.49
N ALA A 30 -2.66 12.53 8.00
CA ALA A 30 -2.78 12.84 6.57
C ALA A 30 -1.68 12.19 5.70
N VAL A 31 -0.46 12.05 6.22
CA VAL A 31 0.65 11.37 5.53
C VAL A 31 0.33 9.90 5.27
N VAL A 32 -0.31 9.22 6.23
CA VAL A 32 -0.65 7.80 6.08
C VAL A 32 -1.73 7.62 5.02
N LYS A 33 -2.75 8.47 5.08
CA LYS A 33 -3.81 8.51 4.08
C LYS A 33 -3.23 8.72 2.68
N ARG A 34 -2.45 9.79 2.47
CA ARG A 34 -1.92 10.14 1.15
C ARG A 34 -0.90 9.14 0.60
N GLU A 35 0.07 8.72 1.42
CA GLU A 35 1.18 7.90 0.90
C GLU A 35 0.82 6.43 0.76
N TYR A 36 -0.07 5.91 1.61
CA TYR A 36 -0.35 4.48 1.66
C TYR A 36 -1.79 4.15 1.26
N LEU A 37 -2.80 4.75 1.90
CA LEU A 37 -4.21 4.38 1.66
C LEU A 37 -4.72 4.84 0.29
N ASP A 38 -4.60 6.13 -0.03
CA ASP A 38 -5.04 6.70 -1.31
C ASP A 38 -4.26 6.05 -2.48
N ARG A 39 -2.98 5.73 -2.24
CA ARG A 39 -2.14 5.06 -3.23
C ARG A 39 -2.52 3.60 -3.44
N ALA A 40 -2.79 2.87 -2.37
CA ALA A 40 -3.28 1.49 -2.42
C ALA A 40 -4.65 1.43 -3.12
N GLN A 41 -5.56 2.34 -2.77
CA GLN A 41 -6.87 2.46 -3.42
C GLN A 41 -6.72 2.78 -4.91
N SER A 42 -5.89 3.76 -5.27
CA SER A 42 -5.63 4.10 -6.67
C SER A 42 -5.05 2.91 -7.46
N ARG A 43 -4.14 2.11 -6.86
CA ARG A 43 -3.64 0.87 -7.48
C ARG A 43 -4.72 -0.20 -7.63
N ALA A 44 -5.59 -0.33 -6.63
CA ALA A 44 -6.72 -1.26 -6.65
C ALA A 44 -7.80 -0.87 -7.65
N GLU A 45 -7.96 0.42 -7.96
CA GLU A 45 -8.93 0.92 -8.93
C GLU A 45 -8.36 1.00 -10.36
N ASN A 46 -7.03 1.07 -10.51
CA ASN A 46 -6.39 1.22 -11.81
C ASN A 46 -6.55 -0.05 -12.69
N PRO A 47 -7.28 0.03 -13.81
CA PRO A 47 -7.55 -1.13 -14.67
C PRO A 47 -6.29 -1.69 -15.34
N TRP A 48 -5.29 -0.86 -15.63
CA TRP A 48 -4.04 -1.30 -16.24
C TRP A 48 -3.19 -2.14 -15.28
N LEU A 49 -3.19 -1.79 -13.99
CA LEU A 49 -2.50 -2.57 -12.97
C LEU A 49 -3.20 -3.92 -12.71
N LYS A 50 -4.54 -3.98 -12.83
CA LYS A 50 -5.29 -5.24 -12.77
C LYS A 50 -4.93 -6.17 -13.92
N LEU A 51 -4.77 -5.62 -15.13
CA LEU A 51 -4.33 -6.38 -16.30
C LEU A 51 -2.90 -6.90 -16.12
N ALA A 52 -1.98 -6.04 -15.63
CA ALA A 52 -0.59 -6.43 -15.38
C ALA A 52 -0.45 -7.57 -14.37
N ARG A 53 -1.23 -7.55 -13.26
CA ARG A 53 -1.24 -8.64 -12.27
C ARG A 53 -1.78 -9.97 -12.84
N ARG A 54 -2.60 -9.92 -13.89
CA ARG A 54 -3.14 -11.11 -14.55
C ARG A 54 -2.15 -11.77 -15.53
N THR A 55 -1.11 -11.04 -15.92
CA THR A 55 -0.05 -11.48 -16.84
C THR A 55 1.23 -11.92 -16.15
N GLU A 56 1.36 -11.80 -14.83
CA GLU A 56 2.43 -12.48 -14.09
C GLU A 56 1.98 -13.92 -13.79
N PRO A 57 2.55 -14.95 -14.42
CA PRO A 57 2.35 -16.33 -13.98
C PRO A 57 3.02 -16.50 -12.62
N ASP A 58 2.27 -17.12 -11.70
CA ASP A 58 2.78 -17.69 -10.44
C ASP A 58 4.05 -18.50 -10.75
N ASN A 59 5.20 -18.06 -10.24
CA ASN A 59 6.49 -18.77 -10.36
C ASN A 59 7.13 -18.91 -8.99
#